data_AF-A0A968NYD3-F1
#
_entry.id   AF-A0A968NYD3-F1
#
_cell.length_a   1.000
_cell.length_b   1.000
_cell.length_c   1.000
_cell.angle_alpha   90.00
_cell.angle_beta   90.00
_cell.angle_gamma   90.00
#
_symmetry.space_group_name_H-M   'P 1'
#
loop_
_entity.id
_entity.type
_entity.pdbx_description
1 polymer ?
#
loop_
_entity_poly.entity_id
_entity_poly.type
_entity_poly.pdbx_seq_one_letter_code
_entity_poly.pdbx_strand_id
1 'polypeptide(L)'
;METPAAPIDAITAYLSAQTQIPIAELQVDRVEAVNWPDSCLGLAQSTELCAQAITPGFQVELSARDRRFVVRSDRTGRLIRQEP
;
A
#
# COMPACT_ATOMS: atom_id res chain seq x y z
N MET A 1 0.20 -4.10 -21.69
CA MET A 1 0.40 -4.91 -20.49
C MET A 1 1.03 -4.00 -19.46
N GLU A 2 0.21 -3.32 -18.66
CA GLU A 2 0.71 -2.44 -17.59
C GLU A 2 0.95 -3.36 -16.39
N THR A 3 2.18 -3.85 -16.26
CA THR A 3 2.53 -4.79 -15.19
C THR A 3 2.37 -4.07 -13.86
N PRO A 4 1.62 -4.61 -12.86
CA PRO A 4 1.42 -4.01 -11.54
C PRO A 4 2.70 -3.96 -10.68
N ALA A 5 3.89 -4.11 -11.30
CA ALA A 5 5.17 -4.03 -10.63
C ALA A 5 5.43 -2.64 -10.03
N ALA A 6 4.96 -1.56 -10.66
CA ALA A 6 5.19 -0.19 -10.17
C ALA A 6 4.63 0.07 -8.75
N PRO A 7 3.35 -0.23 -8.44
CA PRO A 7 2.83 -0.03 -7.10
C PRO A 7 3.48 -0.98 -6.07
N ILE A 8 3.78 -2.23 -6.44
CA ILE A 8 4.41 -3.19 -5.51
C ILE A 8 5.83 -2.75 -5.13
N ASP A 9 6.63 -2.33 -6.10
CA ASP A 9 8.00 -1.83 -5.87
C ASP A 9 8.00 -0.57 -4.97
N ALA A 10 7.07 0.34 -5.22
CA ALA A 10 6.91 1.53 -4.38
C ALA A 10 6.45 1.17 -2.96
N ILE A 11 5.56 0.19 -2.80
CA ILE A 11 5.09 -0.31 -1.50
C ILE A 11 6.23 -0.97 -0.71
N THR A 12 7.01 -1.86 -1.33
CA THR A 12 8.12 -2.53 -0.64
C THR A 12 9.20 -1.54 -0.25
N ALA A 13 9.53 -0.57 -1.11
CA ALA A 13 10.45 0.52 -0.79
C ALA A 13 9.96 1.38 0.38
N TYR A 14 8.67 1.76 0.37
CA TYR A 14 8.04 2.51 1.46
C TYR A 14 8.11 1.73 2.78
N LEU A 15 7.68 0.46 2.79
CA LEU A 15 7.64 -0.36 4.00
C LEU A 15 9.03 -0.62 4.55
N SER A 16 10.01 -0.86 3.67
CA SER A 16 11.42 -1.01 4.03
C SER A 16 11.95 0.24 4.74
N ALA A 17 11.66 1.43 4.22
CA ALA A 17 12.06 2.69 4.85
C ALA A 17 11.39 2.93 6.21
N GLN A 18 10.11 2.57 6.37
CA GLN A 18 9.38 2.76 7.63
C GLN A 18 9.78 1.77 8.73
N THR A 19 10.08 0.53 8.37
CA THR A 19 10.32 -0.57 9.34
C THR A 19 11.80 -0.91 9.51
N GLN A 20 12.69 -0.34 8.68
CA GLN A 20 14.09 -0.72 8.54
C GLN A 20 14.31 -2.21 8.21
N ILE A 21 13.29 -2.89 7.68
CA ILE A 21 13.40 -4.24 7.16
C ILE A 21 13.84 -4.14 5.70
N PRO A 22 14.96 -4.76 5.30
CA PRO A 22 15.41 -4.68 3.91
C PRO A 22 14.37 -5.31 2.98
N ILE A 23 14.24 -4.75 1.77
CA ILE A 23 13.29 -5.21 0.75
C ILE A 23 13.41 -6.72 0.48
N ALA A 24 14.62 -7.27 0.54
CA ALA A 24 14.88 -8.70 0.34
C ALA A 24 14.24 -9.61 1.41
N GLU A 25 13.92 -9.07 2.59
CA GLU A 25 13.22 -9.78 3.66
C GLU A 25 11.70 -9.59 3.60
N LEU A 26 11.20 -8.64 2.80
CA LEU A 26 9.77 -8.42 2.60
C LEU A 26 9.21 -9.44 1.61
N GLN A 27 8.30 -10.30 2.06
CA GLN A 27 7.58 -11.23 1.20
C GLN A 27 6.19 -10.73 0.91
N VAL A 28 5.85 -10.57 -0.37
CA VAL A 28 4.48 -10.25 -0.79
C VAL A 28 3.64 -11.52 -0.74
N ASP A 29 2.72 -11.57 0.22
CA ASP A 29 1.78 -12.68 0.41
C ASP A 29 0.59 -12.58 -0.54
N ARG A 30 0.07 -11.35 -0.72
CA ARG A 30 -1.11 -11.10 -1.56
C ARG A 30 -1.10 -9.72 -2.20
N VAL A 31 -1.66 -9.63 -3.41
CA VAL A 31 -1.96 -8.38 -4.10
C VAL A 31 -3.40 -8.43 -4.58
N GLU A 32 -4.23 -7.49 -4.16
CA GLU A 32 -5.63 -7.36 -4.56
C GLU A 32 -5.88 -5.98 -5.18
N ALA A 33 -6.57 -5.92 -6.31
CA ALA A 33 -7.01 -4.65 -6.89
C ALA A 33 -8.29 -4.20 -6.17
N VAL A 34 -8.27 -3.00 -5.58
CA VAL A 34 -9.35 -2.47 -4.75
C VAL A 34 -9.74 -1.06 -5.21
N ASN A 35 -11.03 -0.76 -5.19
CA ASN A 35 -11.54 0.60 -5.40
C ASN A 35 -11.79 1.24 -4.04
N TRP A 36 -10.92 2.16 -3.66
CA TRP A 36 -11.02 2.85 -2.38
C TRP A 36 -12.13 3.89 -2.39
N PRO A 37 -12.86 4.08 -1.27
CA PRO A 37 -13.98 5.02 -1.22
C PRO A 37 -13.55 6.50 -1.27
N ASP A 38 -12.27 6.79 -1.02
CA ASP A 38 -11.72 8.13 -0.90
C ASP A 38 -10.25 8.20 -1.36
N SER A 39 -9.75 9.42 -1.50
CA SER A 39 -8.35 9.70 -1.88
C SER A 39 -7.34 9.39 -0.78
N CYS A 40 -7.76 8.84 0.35
CA CYS A 40 -6.92 8.39 1.46
C CYS A 40 -6.91 6.87 1.59
N LEU A 41 -7.41 6.18 0.56
CA LEU A 41 -7.41 4.72 0.47
C LEU A 41 -8.23 4.06 1.59
N GLY A 42 -9.27 4.74 2.09
CA GLY A 42 -10.07 4.29 3.23
C GLY A 42 -9.32 4.34 4.57
N LEU A 43 -8.18 5.03 4.62
CA LEU A 43 -7.36 5.27 5.82
C LEU A 43 -7.27 6.77 6.10
N ALA A 44 -8.42 7.44 6.07
CA ALA A 44 -8.52 8.83 6.51
C ALA A 44 -8.18 8.92 8.00
N GLN A 45 -7.23 9.79 8.36
CA GLN A 45 -6.97 10.08 9.77
C GLN A 45 -8.05 11.01 10.32
N SER A 46 -8.31 10.97 11.64
CA SER A 46 -9.41 11.71 12.27
C SER A 46 -9.40 13.22 12.03
N THR A 47 -8.26 13.79 11.61
CA THR A 47 -8.10 15.22 11.30
C THR A 47 -7.86 15.50 9.81
N GLU A 48 -7.87 14.49 8.95
CA GLU A 48 -7.54 14.65 7.53
C GLU A 48 -8.80 14.73 6.66
N LEU A 49 -8.87 15.77 5.83
CA LEU A 49 -9.92 15.92 4.84
C LEU A 49 -9.50 15.23 3.54
N CYS A 50 -9.98 14.01 3.38
CA CYS A 50 -9.77 13.21 2.17
C CYS A 50 -10.85 13.56 1.13
N ALA A 51 -10.46 13.67 -0.14
CA ALA A 51 -11.43 13.87 -1.21
C ALA A 51 -12.30 12.62 -1.34
N GLN A 52 -13.63 12.80 -1.40
CA GLN A 52 -14.60 11.72 -1.58
C GLN A 52 -14.65 11.29 -3.05
N ALA A 53 -13.56 10.68 -3.51
CA ALA A 53 -13.40 10.19 -4.88
C ALA A 53 -13.00 8.73 -4.84
N ILE A 54 -13.74 7.90 -5.59
CA ILE A 54 -13.41 6.48 -5.75
C ILE A 54 -12.03 6.37 -6.41
N THR A 55 -11.07 5.86 -5.66
CA THR A 55 -9.68 5.79 -6.09
C THR A 55 -9.30 4.33 -6.38
N PRO A 56 -9.13 3.93 -7.65
CA PRO A 56 -8.66 2.59 -7.97
C PRO A 56 -7.21 2.42 -7.53
N GLY A 57 -6.93 1.28 -6.92
CA GLY A 57 -5.63 1.00 -6.32
C GLY A 57 -5.41 -0.47 -6.01
N PHE A 58 -4.42 -0.72 -5.16
CA PHE A 58 -4.02 -2.06 -4.76
C PHE A 58 -3.91 -2.17 -3.24
N GLN A 59 -4.37 -3.28 -2.69
CA GLN A 59 -4.06 -3.71 -1.33
C GLN A 59 -3.01 -4.80 -1.44
N VAL A 60 -1.87 -4.60 -0.79
CA VAL A 60 -0.75 -5.53 -0.79
C VAL A 60 -0.50 -5.98 0.64
N GLU A 61 -0.55 -7.28 0.83
CA GLU A 61 -0.21 -7.91 2.10
C GLU A 61 1.22 -8.42 2.02
N LEU A 62 2.05 -7.95 2.94
CA LEU A 62 3.45 -8.34 3.06
C LEU A 62 3.68 -9.02 4.40
N SER A 63 4.70 -9.86 4.46
CA SER A 63 5.17 -10.47 5.69
C SER A 63 6.69 -10.39 5.77
N ALA A 64 7.20 -10.12 6.97
CA ALA A 64 8.63 -10.12 7.25
C ALA A 64 8.89 -10.28 8.75
N ARG A 65 9.92 -11.06 9.11
CA ARG A 65 10.35 -11.29 10.51
C ARG A 65 9.18 -11.60 11.44
N ASP A 66 8.30 -12.52 11.02
CA ASP A 66 7.09 -12.95 11.76
C ASP A 66 5.98 -11.88 11.89
N ARG A 67 6.11 -10.75 11.21
CA ARG A 67 5.11 -9.67 11.20
C ARG A 67 4.40 -9.62 9.85
N ARG A 68 3.09 -9.39 9.86
CA ARG A 68 2.29 -9.09 8.66
C ARG A 68 2.06 -7.59 8.58
N PHE A 69 2.12 -7.07 7.36
CA PHE A 69 1.88 -5.67 7.03
C PHE A 69 0.85 -5.63 5.92
N VAL A 70 -0.15 -4.76 6.05
CA VAL A 70 -1.08 -4.49 4.95
C VAL A 70 -0.85 -3.07 4.49
N VAL A 71 -0.57 -2.91 3.20
CA VAL A 71 -0.27 -1.62 2.59
C VAL A 71 -1.22 -1.39 1.44
N ARG A 72 -1.84 -0.23 1.42
CA ARG A 72 -2.75 0.21 0.38
C ARG A 72 -2.04 1.24 -0.49
N SER A 73 -2.20 1.16 -1.80
CA SER A 73 -1.75 2.20 -2.73
C SER A 73 -2.82 2.59 -3.73
N ASP A 74 -2.65 3.73 -4.38
CA ASP A 74 -3.34 4.01 -5.64
C ASP A 74 -2.71 3.22 -6.81
N ARG A 75 -3.36 3.21 -7.97
CA ARG A 75 -2.88 2.47 -9.17
C ARG A 75 -1.48 2.87 -9.64
N THR A 76 -1.04 4.09 -9.33
CA THR A 76 0.26 4.63 -9.76
C THR A 76 1.37 4.43 -8.72
N GLY A 77 1.03 3.99 -7.50
CA GLY A 77 1.99 3.87 -6.40
C GLY A 77 2.50 5.22 -5.88
N ARG A 78 1.80 6.32 -6.15
CA ARG A 78 2.15 7.67 -5.68
C ARG A 78 1.64 7.95 -4.28
N LEU A 79 0.48 7.39 -3.97
CA LEU A 79 -0.13 7.41 -2.66
C LEU A 79 -0.03 6.01 -2.09
N ILE A 80 0.65 5.89 -0.96
CA ILE A 80 0.88 4.64 -0.24
C ILE A 80 0.54 4.88 1.23
N ARG A 81 -0.25 3.99 1.80
CA ARG A 81 -0.63 4.02 3.22
C ARG A 81 -0.60 2.64 3.82
N GLN A 82 0.10 2.50 4.94
CA GLN A 82 0.07 1.28 5.73
C GLN A 82 -1.15 1.27 6.64
N GLU A 83 -1.80 0.12 6.76
CA GLU A 83 -2.80 -0.12 7.80
C GLU A 83 -2.14 -0.18 9.18
N PRO A 84 -2.73 0.45 10.22
CA PRO A 84 -2.19 0.48 11.57
C PRO A 84 -2.15 -0.89 12.26
#